data_AF-A0AA40AI70-F1
#
_entry.id   AF-A0AA40AI70-F1
#
_cell.length_a   1.000
_cell.length_b   1.000
_cell.length_c   1.000
_cell.angle_alpha   90.00
_cell.angle_beta   90.00
_cell.angle_gamma   90.00
#
_symmetry.space_group_name_H-M   'P 1'
#
loop_
_entity.id
_entity.type
_entity.pdbx_description
1 polymer ?
#
loop_
_entity_poly.entity_id
_entity_poly.type
_entity_poly.pdbx_seq_one_letter_code
_entity_poly.pdbx_strand_id
1 'polypeptide(L)'
;MTGFTGAGSIGLVAATAIAISVQLELLPLGKLIALVQLGLAIGKTIRPLSYVPFECHRIDNPLLDACEDMWISHSTRKLYLACSDSQARRWMVLVVLDLNDPGLQLDGGPHRIEARKLGTPDYTGVDGDGLLSLTGFTGIDLPDGGVRFLVVNNRPAVDPATGKYAANQARAGVNATIEVFERSLTTMRTIIN
;
A
#
# COMPACT_ATOMS: atom_id res chain seq x y z
N MET A 1 -21.98 -75.16 -9.53
CA MET A 1 -20.68 -74.99 -10.23
C MET A 1 -20.73 -73.62 -10.89
N THR A 2 -20.41 -72.55 -10.15
CA THR A 2 -19.10 -71.85 -10.11
C THR A 2 -18.75 -71.23 -11.47
N GLY A 3 -18.49 -69.94 -11.63
CA GLY A 3 -17.97 -69.00 -10.65
C GLY A 3 -18.10 -67.53 -11.03
N PHE A 4 -17.89 -66.73 -10.00
CA PHE A 4 -17.92 -65.28 -9.91
C PHE A 4 -16.96 -64.59 -10.91
N THR A 5 -17.49 -63.60 -11.64
CA THR A 5 -16.72 -62.57 -12.34
C THR A 5 -16.15 -61.56 -11.32
N GLY A 6 -15.11 -61.98 -10.57
CA GLY A 6 -14.52 -61.19 -9.47
C GLY A 6 -13.21 -60.44 -9.81
N ALA A 7 -12.63 -60.64 -11.00
CA ALA A 7 -11.30 -60.13 -11.31
C ALA A 7 -11.27 -58.70 -11.89
N GLY A 8 -12.32 -58.27 -12.60
CA GLY A 8 -12.35 -56.95 -13.26
C GLY A 8 -12.60 -55.77 -12.33
N SER A 9 -13.34 -55.97 -11.24
CA SER A 9 -13.73 -54.92 -10.30
C SER A 9 -12.62 -54.53 -9.34
N ILE A 10 -11.79 -55.49 -8.89
CA ILE A 10 -10.69 -55.24 -7.95
C ILE A 10 -9.56 -54.42 -8.60
N GLY A 11 -9.22 -54.71 -9.86
CA GLY A 11 -8.21 -53.97 -10.60
C GLY A 11 -8.59 -52.51 -10.85
N LEU A 12 -9.88 -52.26 -11.15
CA LEU A 12 -10.40 -50.91 -11.35
C LEU A 12 -10.39 -50.09 -10.05
N VAL A 13 -10.81 -50.70 -8.93
CA VAL A 13 -10.80 -50.04 -7.60
C VAL A 13 -9.36 -49.70 -7.18
N ALA A 14 -8.42 -50.62 -7.34
CA ALA A 14 -7.01 -50.37 -7.01
C ALA A 14 -6.40 -49.26 -7.89
N ALA A 15 -6.68 -49.25 -9.19
CA ALA A 15 -6.20 -48.21 -10.10
C ALA A 15 -6.78 -46.83 -9.73
N THR A 16 -8.08 -46.75 -9.40
CA THR A 16 -8.71 -45.50 -8.96
C THR A 16 -8.14 -45.01 -7.62
N ALA A 17 -7.89 -45.91 -6.66
CA ALA A 17 -7.31 -45.53 -5.38
C ALA A 17 -5.88 -44.97 -5.53
N ILE A 18 -5.04 -45.60 -6.37
CA ILE A 18 -3.69 -45.12 -6.67
C ILE A 18 -3.74 -43.75 -7.35
N ALA A 19 -4.61 -43.57 -8.35
CA ALA A 19 -4.77 -42.31 -9.05
C ALA A 19 -5.22 -41.18 -8.11
N ILE A 20 -6.16 -41.47 -7.20
CA ILE A 20 -6.62 -40.51 -6.18
C ILE A 20 -5.48 -40.15 -5.21
N SER A 21 -4.71 -41.13 -4.72
CA SER A 21 -3.59 -40.88 -3.82
C SER A 21 -2.49 -40.03 -4.47
N VAL A 22 -2.11 -40.37 -5.70
CA VAL A 22 -1.12 -39.58 -6.48
C VAL A 22 -1.63 -38.16 -6.73
N GLN A 23 -2.91 -38.01 -7.07
CA GLN A 23 -3.52 -36.70 -7.26
C GLN A 23 -3.53 -35.88 -5.96
N LEU A 24 -3.85 -36.50 -4.82
CA LEU A 24 -3.82 -35.86 -3.50
C LEU A 24 -2.41 -35.41 -3.08
N GLU A 25 -1.36 -36.16 -3.44
CA GLU A 25 0.03 -35.81 -3.14
C GLU A 25 0.62 -34.74 -4.08
N LEU A 26 0.18 -34.70 -5.35
CA LEU A 26 0.65 -33.70 -6.32
C LEU A 26 -0.10 -32.37 -6.25
N LEU A 27 -1.37 -32.38 -5.82
CA LEU A 27 -2.18 -31.18 -5.56
C LEU A 27 -1.49 -30.12 -4.68
N PRO A 28 -0.89 -30.45 -3.52
CA PRO A 28 -0.19 -29.47 -2.69
C PRO A 28 1.08 -28.93 -3.34
N LEU A 29 1.83 -29.75 -4.10
CA LEU A 29 3.02 -29.29 -4.82
C LEU A 29 2.66 -28.31 -5.94
N GLY A 30 1.61 -28.59 -6.71
CA GLY A 30 1.11 -27.67 -7.74
C GLY A 30 0.65 -26.32 -7.17
N LYS A 31 -0.03 -26.35 -6.02
CA LYS A 31 -0.42 -25.13 -5.29
C LYS A 31 0.78 -24.35 -4.78
N LEU A 32 1.78 -25.04 -4.23
CA LEU A 32 3.02 -24.41 -3.77
C LEU A 32 3.77 -23.74 -4.92
N ILE A 33 3.92 -24.43 -6.06
CA ILE A 33 4.54 -23.86 -7.27
C ILE A 33 3.77 -22.62 -7.73
N ALA A 34 2.44 -22.68 -7.79
CA ALA A 34 1.62 -21.53 -8.17
C ALA A 34 1.79 -20.35 -7.20
N LEU A 35 1.86 -20.60 -5.89
CA LEU A 35 2.11 -19.57 -4.88
C LEU A 35 3.49 -18.95 -5.02
N VAL A 36 4.53 -19.75 -5.26
CA VAL A 36 5.89 -19.26 -5.50
C VAL A 36 5.97 -18.43 -6.78
N GLN A 37 5.36 -18.92 -7.86
CA GLN A 37 5.32 -18.21 -9.14
C GLN A 37 4.57 -16.88 -9.02
N LEU A 38 3.45 -16.85 -8.29
CA LEU A 38 2.71 -15.63 -8.04
C LEU A 38 3.50 -14.66 -7.16
N GLY A 39 4.06 -15.13 -6.04
CA GLY A 39 4.76 -14.30 -5.07
C GLY A 39 6.07 -13.70 -5.61
N LEU A 40 6.78 -14.43 -6.47
CA LEU A 40 8.01 -13.97 -7.11
C LEU A 40 7.79 -13.38 -8.52
N ALA A 41 6.53 -13.26 -8.94
CA ALA A 41 6.15 -12.82 -10.29
C ALA A 41 6.86 -13.58 -11.43
N ILE A 42 7.16 -14.87 -11.25
CA ILE A 42 7.84 -15.70 -12.25
C ILE A 42 6.92 -15.88 -13.46
N GLY A 43 7.46 -15.64 -14.66
CA GLY A 43 6.71 -15.76 -15.91
C GLY A 43 5.78 -14.57 -16.21
N LYS A 44 5.83 -13.50 -15.40
CA LYS A 44 5.16 -12.24 -15.71
C LYS A 44 6.02 -11.40 -16.67
N THR A 45 5.39 -10.71 -17.60
CA THR A 45 6.05 -9.77 -18.52
C THR A 45 5.54 -8.36 -18.27
N ILE A 46 6.45 -7.39 -18.22
CA ILE A 46 6.10 -5.97 -18.11
C ILE A 46 5.89 -5.44 -19.52
N ARG A 47 4.72 -4.90 -19.80
CA ARG A 47 4.45 -4.23 -21.08
C ARG A 47 5.03 -2.81 -21.04
N PRO A 48 5.78 -2.38 -22.06
CA PRO A 48 6.27 -1.01 -22.14
C PRO A 48 5.12 0.00 -22.20
N LEU A 49 5.35 1.19 -21.64
CA LEU A 49 4.38 2.31 -21.70
C LEU A 49 4.16 2.82 -23.14
N SER A 50 5.06 2.54 -24.08
CA SER A 50 4.90 2.93 -25.50
C SER A 50 3.69 2.31 -26.21
N TYR A 51 2.99 1.37 -25.57
CA TYR A 51 1.78 0.74 -26.10
C TYR A 51 0.50 1.50 -25.76
N VAL A 52 0.54 2.51 -24.89
CA VAL A 52 -0.60 3.39 -24.61
C VAL A 52 -0.45 4.70 -25.40
N PRO A 53 -1.55 5.30 -25.90
CA PRO A 53 -1.50 6.50 -26.71
C PRO A 53 -1.33 7.77 -25.85
N PHE A 54 -0.43 7.74 -24.88
CA PHE A 54 -0.15 8.84 -23.97
C PHE A 54 1.35 9.12 -23.94
N GLU A 55 1.71 10.40 -23.90
CA GLU A 55 3.08 10.83 -23.67
C GLU A 55 3.33 10.88 -22.17
N CYS A 56 4.37 10.20 -21.70
CA CYS A 56 4.75 10.18 -20.29
C CYS A 56 6.00 11.02 -20.08
N HIS A 57 5.89 12.05 -19.25
CA HIS A 57 7.03 12.85 -18.81
C HIS A 57 7.40 12.49 -17.38
N ARG A 58 8.70 12.35 -17.11
CA ARG A 58 9.19 12.14 -15.74
C ARG A 58 9.06 13.44 -14.97
N ILE A 59 8.39 13.37 -13.82
CA ILE A 59 8.39 14.46 -12.84
C ILE A 59 9.69 14.35 -12.03
N ASP A 60 10.57 15.33 -12.17
CA ASP A 60 11.84 15.37 -11.45
C ASP A 60 11.73 16.32 -10.25
N ASN A 61 11.38 15.76 -9.08
CA ASN A 61 11.27 16.50 -7.84
C ASN A 61 11.70 15.62 -6.65
N PRO A 62 12.69 16.04 -5.83
CA PRO A 62 13.18 15.25 -4.70
C PRO A 62 12.13 14.88 -3.65
N LEU A 63 11.01 15.60 -3.58
CA LEU A 63 9.90 15.25 -2.69
C LEU A 63 9.08 14.06 -3.19
N LEU A 64 9.29 13.62 -4.43
CA LEU A 64 8.50 12.61 -5.14
C LEU A 64 9.31 11.35 -5.50
N ASP A 65 10.50 11.18 -4.90
CA ASP A 65 11.42 10.08 -5.23
C ASP A 65 10.86 8.69 -4.90
N ALA A 66 10.05 8.57 -3.84
CA ALA A 66 9.49 7.29 -3.39
C ALA A 66 8.11 7.49 -2.74
N CYS A 67 7.05 7.53 -3.55
CA CYS A 67 5.68 7.65 -3.06
C CYS A 67 4.96 6.30 -3.11
N GLU A 68 4.34 5.91 -1.99
CA GLU A 68 3.68 4.60 -1.84
C GLU A 68 2.17 4.71 -1.97
N ASP A 69 1.56 5.70 -1.32
CA ASP A 69 0.11 5.93 -1.34
C ASP A 69 -0.24 7.29 -1.98
N MET A 70 -1.42 7.37 -2.59
CA MET A 70 -1.90 8.56 -3.25
C MET A 70 -3.41 8.73 -3.15
N TRP A 71 -3.84 9.98 -3.00
CA TRP A 71 -5.26 10.33 -3.00
C TRP A 71 -5.50 11.63 -3.76
N ILE A 72 -6.50 11.65 -4.63
CA ILE A 72 -6.86 12.80 -5.45
C ILE A 72 -8.15 13.45 -4.93
N SER A 73 -8.08 14.74 -4.62
CA SER A 73 -9.27 15.55 -4.33
C SER A 73 -9.93 15.94 -5.64
N HIS A 74 -11.17 15.50 -5.83
CA HIS A 74 -11.91 15.85 -7.02
C HIS A 74 -12.36 17.31 -6.98
N SER A 75 -12.75 17.81 -5.81
CA SER A 75 -13.22 19.19 -5.63
C SER A 75 -12.13 20.23 -5.86
N THR A 76 -10.93 20.00 -5.33
CA THR A 76 -9.83 20.97 -5.40
C THR A 76 -8.83 20.71 -6.52
N ARG A 77 -8.96 19.57 -7.22
CA ARG A 77 -8.00 19.10 -8.24
C ARG A 77 -6.57 19.06 -7.70
N LYS A 78 -6.41 18.57 -6.47
CA LYS A 78 -5.10 18.38 -5.83
C LYS A 78 -4.79 16.91 -5.68
N LEU A 79 -3.56 16.52 -5.97
CA LEU A 79 -3.03 15.18 -5.72
C LEU A 79 -2.22 15.20 -4.44
N TYR A 80 -2.58 14.35 -3.51
CA TYR A 80 -1.90 14.14 -2.25
C TYR A 80 -1.14 12.82 -2.32
N LEU A 81 0.07 12.79 -1.77
CA LEU A 81 0.98 11.66 -1.87
C LEU A 81 1.65 11.40 -0.53
N ALA A 82 1.85 10.14 -0.18
CA ALA A 82 2.70 9.71 0.93
C ALA A 82 4.07 9.37 0.36
N CYS A 83 5.04 10.27 0.53
CA CYS A 83 6.36 10.13 -0.08
C CYS A 83 7.48 10.06 0.96
N SER A 84 8.54 9.34 0.63
CA SER A 84 9.81 9.30 1.37
C SER A 84 10.98 9.64 0.47
N ASP A 85 12.18 9.66 1.04
CA ASP A 85 13.41 9.61 0.24
C ASP A 85 13.71 8.18 -0.22
N SER A 86 14.39 8.07 -1.35
CA SER A 86 14.82 6.78 -1.92
C SER A 86 16.03 6.18 -1.20
N GLN A 87 16.79 6.99 -0.45
CA GLN A 87 18.08 6.59 0.13
C GLN A 87 18.07 6.32 1.65
N ALA A 88 17.20 6.96 2.42
CA ALA A 88 17.30 6.94 3.89
C ALA A 88 16.09 6.33 4.61
N ARG A 89 15.10 5.77 3.88
CA ARG A 89 13.86 5.19 4.47
C ARG A 89 13.29 6.09 5.57
N ARG A 90 13.41 7.41 5.39
CA ARG A 90 12.84 8.34 6.36
C ARG A 90 11.33 8.15 6.38
N TRP A 91 10.75 8.40 7.55
CA TRP A 91 9.31 8.40 7.75
C TRP A 91 8.61 9.19 6.64
N MET A 92 7.55 8.61 6.09
CA MET A 92 6.81 9.20 4.97
C MET A 92 6.21 10.55 5.37
N VAL A 93 6.21 11.48 4.42
CA VAL A 93 5.61 12.79 4.55
C VAL A 93 4.44 12.93 3.58
N LEU A 94 3.41 13.67 3.99
CA LEU A 94 2.34 14.05 3.09
C LEU A 94 2.84 15.17 2.17
N VAL A 95 2.71 14.98 0.87
CA VAL A 95 3.05 15.94 -0.18
C VAL A 95 1.79 16.27 -0.96
N VAL A 96 1.65 17.53 -1.39
CA VAL A 96 0.56 17.97 -2.26
C VAL A 96 1.11 18.52 -3.58
N LEU A 97 0.45 18.16 -4.68
CA LEU A 97 0.60 18.74 -6.01
C LEU A 97 -0.72 19.41 -6.39
N ASP A 98 -0.63 20.55 -7.07
CA ASP A 98 -1.77 21.18 -7.70
C ASP A 98 -1.89 20.67 -9.14
N LEU A 99 -2.99 20.00 -9.49
CA LEU A 99 -3.16 19.45 -10.83
C LEU A 99 -3.59 20.50 -11.85
N ASN A 100 -3.94 21.71 -11.40
CA ASN A 100 -4.18 22.85 -12.27
C ASN A 100 -2.90 23.67 -12.49
N ASP A 101 -1.77 23.27 -11.90
CA ASP A 101 -0.48 23.92 -12.13
C ASP A 101 -0.15 23.87 -13.63
N PRO A 102 0.06 25.02 -14.29
CA PRO A 102 0.49 25.04 -15.69
C PRO A 102 1.81 24.31 -15.92
N GLY A 103 2.65 24.14 -14.89
CA GLY A 103 3.85 23.29 -14.95
C GLY A 103 3.56 21.78 -15.09
N LEU A 104 2.35 21.34 -14.74
CA LEU A 104 1.85 19.98 -14.99
C LEU A 104 1.19 19.85 -16.38
N GLN A 105 0.86 20.96 -17.05
CA GLN A 105 0.39 20.91 -18.43
C GLN A 105 1.57 20.45 -19.30
N LEU A 106 1.41 19.27 -19.91
CA LEU A 106 2.47 18.50 -20.57
C LEU A 106 2.84 19.06 -21.95
N ASP A 107 2.76 20.38 -22.12
CA ASP A 107 2.97 21.06 -23.39
C ASP A 107 4.44 21.53 -23.49
N GLY A 108 5.38 20.59 -23.61
CA GLY A 108 6.70 20.78 -24.22
C GLY A 108 7.72 21.71 -23.55
N GLY A 109 7.55 22.12 -22.28
CA GLY A 109 8.48 22.97 -21.52
C GLY A 109 9.27 22.23 -20.42
N PRO A 110 10.26 22.86 -19.75
CA PRO A 110 10.86 22.28 -18.56
C PRO A 110 9.81 22.23 -17.43
N HIS A 111 9.15 21.08 -17.31
CA HIS A 111 8.02 20.84 -16.40
C HIS A 111 8.50 20.80 -14.94
N ARG A 112 8.55 21.97 -14.30
CA ARG A 112 8.83 22.08 -12.88
C ARG A 112 7.52 22.17 -12.12
N ILE A 113 7.08 21.03 -11.58
CA ILE A 113 5.87 20.95 -10.76
C ILE A 113 6.20 21.39 -9.33
N GLU A 114 5.37 22.29 -8.80
CA GLU A 114 5.47 22.69 -7.39
C GLU A 114 4.87 21.63 -6.46
N ALA A 115 5.71 20.71 -5.99
CA ALA A 115 5.36 19.84 -4.87
C ALA A 115 5.60 20.57 -3.54
N ARG A 116 4.65 20.45 -2.60
CA ARG A 116 4.78 21.03 -1.26
C ARG A 116 4.55 19.98 -0.18
N LYS A 117 5.46 19.93 0.80
CA LYS A 117 5.27 19.13 2.01
C LYS A 117 4.14 19.73 2.86
N LEU A 118 3.25 18.90 3.35
CA LEU A 118 2.25 19.25 4.35
C LEU A 118 2.83 19.02 5.75
N GLY A 119 2.73 20.03 6.59
CA GLY A 119 3.04 19.91 8.00
C GLY A 119 1.84 19.36 8.76
N THR A 120 2.10 18.68 9.87
CA THR A 120 1.11 18.14 10.81
C THR A 120 1.23 18.92 12.12
N PRO A 121 0.81 20.19 12.17
CA PRO A 121 0.93 20.98 13.38
C PRO A 121 0.11 20.34 14.50
N ASP A 122 0.58 20.56 15.72
CA ASP A 122 0.01 20.05 16.97
C ASP A 122 0.13 18.52 17.16
N TYR A 123 0.63 17.80 16.15
CA TYR A 123 0.98 16.40 16.31
C TYR A 123 2.36 16.28 16.96
N THR A 124 2.41 15.68 18.14
CA THR A 124 3.64 15.58 18.94
C THR A 124 4.58 14.49 18.46
N GLY A 125 4.11 13.49 17.72
CA GLY A 125 4.90 12.29 17.43
C GLY A 125 5.06 11.38 18.65
N VAL A 126 5.77 10.27 18.44
CA VAL A 126 6.01 9.24 19.47
C VAL A 126 7.01 9.73 20.52
N ASP A 127 8.03 10.47 20.08
CA ASP A 127 9.13 10.96 20.92
C ASP A 127 9.16 12.50 21.02
N GLY A 128 8.04 13.19 20.74
CA GLY A 128 8.00 14.66 20.72
C GLY A 128 8.61 15.27 19.44
N ASP A 129 8.90 14.45 18.44
CA ASP A 129 9.57 14.81 17.18
C ASP A 129 8.59 15.29 16.08
N GLY A 130 7.28 15.17 16.32
CA GLY A 130 6.24 15.49 15.36
C GLY A 130 6.23 14.60 14.11
N LEU A 131 6.86 13.41 14.16
CA LEU A 131 6.97 12.51 13.00
C LEU A 131 5.87 11.46 12.98
N LEU A 132 5.23 11.33 11.82
CA LEU A 132 4.26 10.26 11.53
C LEU A 132 4.97 9.05 10.94
N SER A 133 4.68 7.87 11.46
CA SER A 133 4.98 6.61 10.77
C SER A 133 3.82 6.26 9.83
N LEU A 134 3.63 7.11 8.83
CA LEU A 134 2.57 6.98 7.83
C LEU A 134 2.74 5.67 7.05
N THR A 135 1.68 4.86 7.01
CA THR A 135 1.59 3.60 6.24
C THR A 135 0.58 3.70 5.10
N GLY A 136 -0.31 4.69 5.17
CA GLY A 136 -1.33 4.94 4.16
C GLY A 136 -2.27 6.03 4.66
N PHE A 137 -3.03 6.63 3.75
CA PHE A 137 -3.99 7.65 4.11
C PHE A 137 -5.12 7.73 3.10
N THR A 138 -6.19 8.40 3.50
CA THR A 138 -7.21 8.83 2.55
C THR A 138 -7.71 10.22 2.89
N GLY A 139 -8.38 10.86 1.93
CA GLY A 139 -8.95 12.18 2.09
C GLY A 139 -10.46 12.17 1.94
N ILE A 140 -11.11 13.12 2.59
CA ILE A 140 -12.52 13.46 2.43
C ILE A 140 -12.59 14.93 2.05
N ASP A 141 -13.18 15.22 0.90
CA ASP A 141 -13.49 16.58 0.49
C ASP A 141 -14.56 17.18 1.41
N LEU A 142 -14.29 18.35 1.98
CA LEU A 142 -15.21 19.05 2.87
C LEU A 142 -16.02 20.11 2.09
N PRO A 143 -17.24 20.46 2.55
CA PRO A 143 -18.10 21.43 1.84
C PRO A 143 -17.51 22.84 1.71
N ASP A 144 -16.57 23.22 2.57
CA ASP A 144 -15.88 24.50 2.57
C ASP A 144 -14.63 24.54 1.66
N GLY A 145 -14.41 23.47 0.88
CA GLY A 145 -13.23 23.31 0.04
C GLY A 145 -11.98 22.86 0.81
N GLY A 146 -12.11 22.54 2.09
CA GLY A 146 -11.08 21.87 2.88
C GLY A 146 -10.98 20.38 2.57
N VAL A 147 -9.94 19.75 3.13
CA VAL A 147 -9.76 18.30 3.07
C VAL A 147 -9.53 17.76 4.47
N ARG A 148 -10.26 16.71 4.84
CA ARG A 148 -9.98 15.91 6.03
C ARG A 148 -9.18 14.68 5.64
N PHE A 149 -7.99 14.54 6.20
CA PHE A 149 -7.14 13.36 6.06
C PHE A 149 -7.40 12.38 7.20
N LEU A 150 -7.54 11.12 6.83
CA LEU A 150 -7.51 9.97 7.72
C LEU A 150 -6.18 9.26 7.48
N VAL A 151 -5.26 9.38 8.43
CA VAL A 151 -3.88 8.91 8.29
C VAL A 151 -3.68 7.67 9.14
N VAL A 152 -3.28 6.57 8.50
CA VAL A 152 -2.88 5.34 9.20
C VAL A 152 -1.44 5.52 9.68
N ASN A 153 -1.28 5.60 10.99
CA ASN A 153 -0.01 5.87 11.65
C ASN A 153 0.39 4.67 12.51
N ASN A 154 1.55 4.10 12.23
CA ASN A 154 2.07 2.99 13.03
C ASN A 154 2.75 3.53 14.29
N ARG A 155 2.25 3.13 15.47
CA ARG A 155 2.89 3.45 16.75
C ARG A 155 3.52 2.22 17.39
N PRO A 156 4.51 2.40 18.29
CA PRO A 156 5.00 1.31 19.11
C PRO A 156 3.83 0.65 19.88
N ALA A 157 3.87 -0.68 19.96
CA ALA A 157 2.93 -1.43 20.77
C ALA A 157 3.03 -1.04 22.24
N VAL A 158 1.87 -0.95 22.89
CA VAL A 158 1.72 -0.65 24.32
C VAL A 158 1.27 -1.93 25.02
N ASP A 159 1.91 -2.25 26.15
CA ASP A 159 1.48 -3.33 27.03
C ASP A 159 0.18 -2.92 27.75
N PRO A 160 -0.94 -3.64 27.53
CA PRO A 160 -2.23 -3.27 28.11
C PRO A 160 -2.26 -3.32 29.64
N ALA A 161 -1.38 -4.11 30.27
CA ALA A 161 -1.34 -4.23 31.73
C ALA A 161 -0.61 -3.05 32.38
N THR A 162 0.39 -2.47 31.71
CA THR A 162 1.26 -1.44 32.28
C THR A 162 1.05 -0.06 31.67
N GLY A 163 0.39 0.03 30.51
CA GLY A 163 0.23 1.28 29.75
C GLY A 163 1.55 1.83 29.18
N LYS A 164 2.65 1.07 29.25
CA LYS A 164 3.97 1.45 28.73
C LYS A 164 4.25 0.74 27.41
N TYR A 165 5.22 1.22 26.64
CA TYR A 165 5.66 0.50 25.45
C TYR A 165 6.07 -0.93 25.79
N ALA A 166 5.59 -1.88 24.99
CA ALA A 166 5.91 -3.28 25.15
C ALA A 166 7.42 -3.49 25.07
N ALA A 167 7.97 -4.27 26.00
CA ALA A 167 9.41 -4.53 26.08
C ALA A 167 9.97 -5.21 24.82
N ASN A 168 9.13 -5.93 24.06
CA ASN A 168 9.51 -6.56 22.79
C ASN A 168 8.50 -6.18 21.69
N GLN A 169 8.85 -5.14 20.92
CA GLN A 169 8.06 -4.63 19.79
C GLN A 169 7.93 -5.64 18.66
N ALA A 170 8.97 -6.45 18.39
CA ALA A 170 8.95 -7.46 17.33
C ALA A 170 7.92 -8.58 17.59
N ARG A 171 7.67 -8.89 18.88
CA ARG A 171 6.65 -9.87 19.27
C ARG A 171 5.26 -9.25 19.41
N ALA A 172 5.18 -8.03 19.95
CA ALA A 172 3.91 -7.37 20.20
C ALA A 172 3.25 -6.87 18.91
N GLY A 173 4.03 -6.62 17.86
CA GLY A 173 3.54 -6.11 16.58
C GLY A 173 3.33 -4.61 16.61
N VAL A 174 2.51 -4.12 15.68
CA VAL A 174 2.26 -2.68 15.49
C VAL A 174 0.95 -2.30 16.17
N ASN A 175 0.94 -1.13 16.83
CA ASN A 175 -0.28 -0.50 17.32
C ASN A 175 -0.65 0.66 16.38
N ALA A 176 -1.38 0.34 15.31
CA ALA A 176 -1.76 1.33 14.31
C ALA A 176 -2.94 2.18 14.80
N THR A 177 -2.84 3.48 14.62
CA THR A 177 -3.88 4.48 14.91
C THR A 177 -4.37 5.14 13.63
N ILE A 178 -5.53 5.77 13.69
CA ILE A 178 -6.01 6.67 12.65
C ILE A 178 -5.94 8.09 13.19
N GLU A 179 -4.96 8.86 12.70
CA GLU A 179 -4.86 10.28 12.99
C GLU A 179 -5.77 11.06 12.06
N VAL A 180 -6.50 12.02 12.61
CA VAL A 180 -7.40 12.87 11.81
C VAL A 180 -6.82 14.27 11.71
N PHE A 181 -6.54 14.70 10.49
CA PHE A 181 -6.12 16.06 10.21
C PHE A 181 -7.12 16.76 9.31
N GLU A 182 -7.43 18.03 9.58
CA GLU A 182 -8.13 18.86 8.60
C GLU A 182 -7.21 19.93 8.06
N ARG A 183 -7.34 20.15 6.77
CA ARG A 183 -6.71 21.25 6.07
C ARG A 183 -7.78 22.20 5.54
N SER A 184 -7.80 23.42 6.06
CA SER A 184 -8.41 24.55 5.36
C SER A 184 -7.43 25.08 4.30
N LEU A 185 -7.86 26.01 3.45
CA LEU A 185 -7.03 26.54 2.35
C LEU A 185 -5.62 27.00 2.78
N THR A 186 -5.43 27.37 4.05
CA THR A 186 -4.18 27.92 4.60
C THR A 186 -3.59 27.18 5.80
N THR A 187 -4.30 26.26 6.46
CA THR A 187 -3.83 25.66 7.73
C THR A 187 -4.25 24.21 7.86
N MET A 188 -3.29 23.34 8.20
CA MET A 188 -3.57 21.96 8.64
C MET A 188 -3.71 21.97 10.18
N ARG A 189 -4.53 21.10 10.76
CA ARG A 189 -4.69 20.95 12.22
C ARG A 189 -5.07 19.52 12.57
N THR A 190 -4.63 19.05 13.73
CA THR A 190 -5.03 17.74 14.28
C THR A 190 -6.40 17.88 14.94
N ILE A 191 -7.31 16.91 14.73
CA ILE A 191 -8.67 16.95 15.31
C ILE A 191 -8.85 15.88 16.38
N ILE A 192 -8.28 14.69 16.17
CA ILE A 192 -8.42 13.55 17.07
C ILE A 192 -7.08 12.83 17.12
N ASN A 193 -6.66 12.46 18.33
CA ASN A 193 -5.45 11.71 18.65
C ASN A 193 -5.85 10.47 19.47
#